data_AF-A0A0L6VZM3-F1
#
_entry.id   AF-A0A0L6VZM3-F1
#
_cell.length_a   1.000
_cell.length_b   1.000
_cell.length_c   1.000
_cell.angle_alpha   90.00
_cell.angle_beta   90.00
_cell.angle_gamma   90.00
#
_symmetry.space_group_name_H-M   'P 1'
#
loop_
_entity.id
_entity.type
_entity.pdbx_description
1 polymer ?
#
loop_
_entity_poly.entity_id
_entity_poly.type
_entity_poly.pdbx_seq_one_letter_code
_entity_poly.pdbx_strand_id
1 'polypeptide(L)'
;MDEISPDVIEKKLIKSLIKSVKMLNLFTVPQAIWLIELYYLMLNSFLLFLKSISGLDNIISHFPKQIFHFNSLILGYFQDWSSFVFFLSVGLFLSGIIISMVTTFPYISNYKMVIIYSGYGVTASIWLFLIWLTYKVFNYSYTLYPLIIIFLFYLFLARDQMLKIIKKKFGSSL
;
A
#
# COMPACT_ATOMS: atom_id res chain seq x y z
N MET A 1 35.08 -23.83 14.61
CA MET A 1 33.82 -23.13 14.28
C MET A 1 34.01 -21.73 14.79
N ASP A 2 34.29 -20.78 13.89
CA ASP A 2 34.52 -19.40 14.30
C ASP A 2 33.20 -18.82 14.84
N GLU A 3 33.18 -18.53 16.14
CA GLU A 3 32.12 -17.80 16.81
C GLU A 3 32.09 -16.38 16.22
N ILE A 4 31.16 -16.13 15.31
CA ILE A 4 30.94 -14.79 14.75
C ILE A 4 30.46 -13.91 15.91
N SER A 5 31.29 -12.95 16.33
CA SER A 5 30.96 -12.11 17.49
C SER A 5 29.63 -11.37 17.28
N PRO A 6 28.82 -11.19 18.34
CA PRO A 6 27.53 -10.50 18.27
C PRO A 6 27.61 -9.11 17.59
N ASP A 7 28.73 -8.40 17.80
CA ASP A 7 28.98 -7.07 17.24
C ASP A 7 29.10 -7.08 15.70
N VAL A 8 29.56 -8.19 15.12
CA VAL A 8 29.67 -8.36 13.67
C VAL A 8 28.29 -8.59 13.06
N ILE A 9 27.41 -9.31 13.75
CA ILE A 9 26.02 -9.55 13.34
C ILE A 9 25.23 -8.23 13.41
N GLU A 10 25.37 -7.48 14.51
CA GLU A 10 24.69 -6.20 14.72
C GLU A 10 25.10 -5.16 13.65
N LYS A 11 26.40 -5.00 13.39
CA LYS A 11 26.87 -4.10 12.33
C LYS A 11 26.38 -4.50 10.95
N LYS A 12 26.25 -5.80 10.67
CA LYS A 12 25.74 -6.31 9.39
C LYS A 12 24.24 -6.05 9.23
N LEU A 13 23.46 -6.18 10.31
CA LEU A 13 22.04 -5.83 10.37
C LEU A 13 21.82 -4.32 10.20
N ILE A 14 22.56 -3.49 10.93
CA ILE A 14 22.46 -2.02 10.81
C ILE A 14 22.80 -1.59 9.37
N LYS A 15 23.85 -2.17 8.76
CA LYS A 15 24.24 -1.86 7.39
C LYS A 15 23.19 -2.30 6.36
N SER A 16 22.51 -3.43 6.57
CA SER A 16 21.42 -3.87 5.69
C SER A 16 20.18 -2.99 5.85
N LEU A 17 19.83 -2.60 7.07
CA LEU A 17 18.72 -1.67 7.36
C LEU A 17 18.97 -0.30 6.73
N ILE A 18 20.18 0.27 6.87
CA ILE A 18 20.54 1.55 6.23
C ILE A 18 20.44 1.44 4.70
N LYS A 19 20.83 0.30 4.12
CA LYS A 19 20.71 0.06 2.67
C LYS A 19 19.23 -0.01 2.24
N SER A 20 18.37 -0.66 3.02
CA SER A 20 16.93 -0.73 2.78
C SER A 20 16.26 0.64 2.92
N VAL A 21 16.66 1.44 3.92
CA VAL A 21 16.16 2.82 4.10
C VAL A 21 16.62 3.72 2.96
N LYS A 22 17.85 3.57 2.45
CA LYS A 22 18.31 4.30 1.26
C LYS A 22 17.57 3.91 -0.04
N MET A 23 16.93 2.74 -0.08
CA MET A 23 16.06 2.33 -1.18
C MET A 23 14.64 2.89 -1.09
N LEU A 24 14.25 3.53 0.02
CA LEU A 24 12.98 4.26 0.12
C LEU A 24 13.10 5.55 -0.69
N ASN A 25 12.67 5.45 -1.95
CA ASN A 25 12.46 6.60 -2.82
C ASN A 25 11.14 7.28 -2.43
N LEU A 26 11.00 8.57 -2.70
CA LEU A 26 9.76 9.33 -2.48
C LEU A 26 8.54 8.61 -3.10
N PHE A 27 8.76 7.93 -4.24
CA PHE A 27 7.77 7.19 -5.00
C PHE A 27 7.37 5.83 -4.38
N THR A 28 8.23 5.23 -3.55
CA THR A 28 7.99 3.91 -2.94
C THR A 28 7.38 4.00 -1.55
N VAL A 29 7.43 5.16 -0.89
CA VAL A 29 6.83 5.35 0.43
C VAL A 29 5.30 5.14 0.43
N PRO A 30 4.50 5.75 -0.47
CA PRO A 30 3.06 5.50 -0.51
C PRO A 30 2.71 4.03 -0.79
N GLN A 31 3.54 3.33 -1.57
CA GLN A 31 3.38 1.90 -1.87
C GLN A 31 3.58 1.04 -0.62
N ALA A 32 4.62 1.33 0.15
CA ALA A 32 4.90 0.62 1.39
C ALA A 32 3.79 0.86 2.42
N ILE A 33 3.31 2.10 2.55
CA ILE A 33 2.19 2.44 3.45
C ILE A 33 0.93 1.65 3.07
N TRP A 34 0.58 1.65 1.78
CA TRP A 34 -0.56 0.89 1.26
C TRP A 34 -0.44 -0.62 1.54
N LEU A 35 0.75 -1.19 1.37
CA LEU A 35 0.98 -2.60 1.65
C LEU A 35 0.80 -2.94 3.14
N ILE A 36 1.33 -2.09 4.03
CA ILE A 36 1.16 -2.25 5.49
C ILE A 36 -0.33 -2.17 5.85
N GLU A 37 -1.05 -1.20 5.30
CA GLU A 37 -2.50 -1.06 5.48
C GLU A 37 -3.25 -2.33 5.04
N LEU A 38 -2.95 -2.87 3.86
CA LEU A 38 -3.58 -4.11 3.37
C LEU A 38 -3.44 -5.26 4.38
N TYR A 39 -2.21 -5.53 4.84
CA TYR A 39 -1.97 -6.59 5.82
C TYR A 39 -2.70 -6.32 7.13
N TYR A 40 -2.69 -5.09 7.61
CA TYR A 40 -3.36 -4.71 8.85
C TYR A 40 -4.89 -4.91 8.77
N LEU A 41 -5.51 -4.49 7.68
CA LEU A 41 -6.95 -4.64 7.46
C LEU A 41 -7.34 -6.12 7.26
N MET A 42 -6.53 -6.90 6.53
CA MET A 42 -6.75 -8.34 6.39
C MET A 42 -6.71 -9.07 7.74
N LEU A 43 -5.74 -8.75 8.61
CA LEU A 43 -5.66 -9.32 9.95
C LEU A 43 -6.88 -8.97 10.79
N ASN A 44 -7.35 -7.71 10.71
CA ASN A 44 -8.57 -7.29 11.38
C ASN A 44 -9.80 -8.07 10.92
N SER A 45 -9.97 -8.25 9.61
CA SER A 45 -11.04 -9.09 9.07
C SER A 45 -10.93 -10.54 9.50
N PHE A 46 -9.72 -11.08 9.58
CA PHE A 46 -9.50 -12.45 10.03
C PHE A 46 -9.89 -12.64 11.49
N LEU A 47 -9.58 -11.67 12.37
CA LEU A 47 -10.03 -11.70 13.77
C LEU A 47 -11.55 -11.65 13.88
N LEU A 48 -12.22 -10.81 13.09
CA LEU A 48 -13.69 -10.76 13.03
C LEU A 48 -14.29 -12.07 12.52
N PHE A 49 -13.66 -12.70 11.54
CA PHE A 49 -14.05 -14.01 11.02
C PHE A 49 -13.92 -15.11 12.07
N LEU A 50 -12.79 -15.18 12.78
CA LEU A 50 -12.60 -16.16 13.86
C LEU A 50 -13.64 -16.01 14.97
N LYS A 51 -14.03 -14.78 15.32
CA LYS A 51 -15.10 -14.48 16.29
C LYS A 51 -16.49 -14.89 15.79
N SER A 52 -16.68 -15.03 14.48
CA SER A 52 -17.96 -15.48 13.93
C SER A 52 -18.13 -17.00 13.95
N ILE A 53 -17.06 -17.75 14.21
CA ILE A 53 -17.07 -19.22 14.25
C ILE A 53 -17.24 -19.69 15.69
N SER A 54 -18.36 -20.35 15.97
CA SER A 54 -18.66 -20.92 17.29
C SER A 54 -17.53 -21.84 17.78
N GLY A 55 -17.01 -21.56 18.97
CA GLY A 55 -15.96 -22.35 19.62
C GLY A 55 -14.53 -21.82 19.43
N LEU A 56 -14.31 -20.86 18.52
CA LEU A 56 -13.03 -20.17 18.37
C LEU A 56 -12.96 -18.84 19.16
N ASP A 57 -14.08 -18.39 19.71
CA ASP A 57 -14.18 -17.21 20.59
C ASP A 57 -13.23 -17.27 21.79
N ASN A 58 -13.00 -18.49 22.28
CA ASN A 58 -12.08 -18.75 23.39
C ASN A 58 -10.64 -18.40 23.03
N ILE A 59 -10.21 -18.47 21.77
CA ILE A 59 -8.83 -18.08 21.40
C ILE A 59 -8.67 -16.56 21.51
N ILE A 60 -9.69 -15.81 21.09
CA ILE A 60 -9.70 -14.34 21.11
C ILE A 60 -9.80 -13.81 22.54
N SER A 61 -10.53 -14.50 23.43
CA SER A 61 -10.70 -14.09 24.82
C SER A 61 -9.42 -14.14 25.65
N HIS A 62 -8.39 -14.88 25.20
CA HIS A 62 -7.08 -14.93 25.85
C HIS A 62 -6.17 -13.76 25.46
N PHE A 63 -6.53 -12.95 24.46
CA PHE A 63 -5.73 -11.80 24.08
C PHE A 63 -5.82 -10.68 25.13
N PRO A 64 -4.69 -10.05 25.49
CA PRO A 64 -4.70 -8.90 26.39
C PRO A 64 -5.61 -7.78 25.88
N LYS A 65 -6.40 -7.18 26.79
CA LYS A 65 -7.32 -6.07 26.48
C LYS A 65 -6.60 -4.88 25.82
N GLN A 66 -5.33 -4.69 26.15
CA GLN A 66 -4.47 -3.65 25.56
C GLN A 66 -4.33 -3.81 24.04
N ILE A 67 -4.26 -5.04 23.52
CA ILE A 67 -4.15 -5.29 22.07
C ILE A 67 -5.41 -4.80 21.36
N PHE A 68 -6.60 -5.10 21.90
CA PHE A 68 -7.85 -4.62 21.33
C PHE A 68 -7.95 -3.10 21.39
N HIS A 69 -7.48 -2.49 22.47
CA HIS A 69 -7.45 -1.04 22.60
C HIS A 69 -6.58 -0.39 21.53
N PHE A 70 -5.32 -0.82 21.38
CA PHE A 70 -4.44 -0.29 20.33
C PHE A 70 -5.00 -0.51 18.92
N ASN A 71 -5.56 -1.70 18.67
CA ASN A 71 -6.19 -1.99 17.39
C ASN A 71 -7.37 -1.04 17.09
N SER A 72 -8.23 -0.79 18.09
CA SER A 72 -9.35 0.15 17.94
C SER A 72 -8.89 1.59 17.72
N LEU A 73 -7.80 2.02 18.37
CA LEU A 73 -7.21 3.34 18.17
C LEU A 73 -6.68 3.51 16.74
N ILE A 74 -5.97 2.50 16.23
CA ILE A 74 -5.45 2.53 14.85
C ILE A 74 -6.60 2.61 13.85
N LEU A 75 -7.64 1.78 13.99
CA LEU A 75 -8.84 1.86 13.16
C LEU A 75 -9.56 3.22 13.26
N GLY A 76 -9.59 3.81 14.45
CA GLY A 76 -10.10 5.17 14.66
C GLY A 76 -9.32 6.20 13.86
N TYR A 77 -7.98 6.15 13.87
CA TYR A 77 -7.16 7.02 13.03
C TYR A 77 -7.42 6.83 11.53
N PHE A 78 -7.61 5.59 11.05
CA PHE A 78 -8.01 5.37 9.66
C PHE A 78 -9.32 6.07 9.32
N GLN A 79 -10.30 6.03 10.22
CA GLN A 79 -11.60 6.69 10.04
C GLN A 79 -11.45 8.20 9.98
N ASP A 80 -10.78 8.79 10.97
CA ASP A 80 -10.63 10.24 11.12
C ASP A 80 -9.84 10.86 9.97
N TRP A 81 -8.76 10.18 9.54
CA TRP A 81 -7.90 10.66 8.47
C TRP A 81 -8.40 10.29 7.07
N SER A 82 -9.41 9.42 6.93
CA SER A 82 -9.91 8.94 5.64
C SER A 82 -10.28 10.09 4.69
N SER A 83 -11.04 11.08 5.17
CA SER A 83 -11.46 12.23 4.37
C SER A 83 -10.28 13.10 3.96
N PHE A 84 -9.29 13.25 4.85
CA PHE A 84 -8.07 14.00 4.55
C PHE A 84 -7.21 13.30 3.50
N VAL A 85 -7.02 11.97 3.59
CA VAL A 85 -6.26 11.19 2.60
C VAL A 85 -6.91 11.29 1.21
N PHE A 86 -8.24 11.25 1.14
CA PHE A 86 -8.96 11.47 -0.12
C PHE A 86 -8.72 12.88 -0.69
N PHE A 87 -8.87 13.90 0.16
CA PHE A 87 -8.59 15.28 -0.23
C PHE A 87 -7.15 15.46 -0.73
N LEU A 88 -6.18 14.88 -0.02
CA LEU A 88 -4.76 14.93 -0.37
C LEU A 88 -4.49 14.22 -1.70
N SER A 89 -5.13 13.08 -1.95
CA SER A 89 -5.05 12.38 -3.23
C SER A 89 -5.53 13.26 -4.40
N VAL A 90 -6.72 13.85 -4.28
CA VAL A 90 -7.26 14.74 -5.32
C VAL A 90 -6.38 15.98 -5.51
N GLY A 91 -5.95 16.60 -4.41
CA GLY A 91 -5.07 17.78 -4.45
C GLY A 91 -3.74 17.49 -5.13
N LEU A 92 -3.09 16.38 -4.80
CA LEU A 92 -1.83 15.96 -5.43
C LEU A 92 -2.02 15.63 -6.91
N PHE A 93 -3.14 15.01 -7.28
CA PHE A 93 -3.44 14.72 -8.68
C PHE A 93 -3.53 16.00 -9.51
N LEU A 94 -4.34 16.97 -9.05
CA LEU A 94 -4.51 18.25 -9.73
C LEU A 94 -3.20 19.04 -9.81
N SER A 95 -2.48 19.15 -8.70
CA SER A 95 -1.17 19.82 -8.67
C SER A 95 -0.14 19.13 -9.56
N GLY A 96 -0.15 17.79 -9.63
CA GLY A 96 0.76 16.99 -10.44
C GLY A 96 0.53 17.19 -11.93
N ILE A 97 -0.73 17.31 -12.37
CA ILE A 97 -1.07 17.67 -13.75
C ILE A 97 -0.54 19.07 -14.08
N ILE A 98 -0.80 20.05 -13.22
CA ILE A 98 -0.36 21.44 -13.43
C ILE A 98 1.17 21.50 -13.54
N ILE A 99 1.91 20.89 -12.62
CA ILE A 99 3.38 20.89 -12.64
C ILE A 99 3.90 20.17 -13.90
N SER A 100 3.26 19.07 -14.31
CA SER A 100 3.63 18.35 -15.54
C SER A 100 3.48 19.24 -16.78
N MET A 101 2.41 20.04 -16.86
CA MET A 101 2.22 21.01 -17.95
C MET A 101 3.25 22.14 -17.90
N VAL A 102 3.59 22.63 -16.71
CA VAL A 102 4.61 23.68 -16.52
C VAL A 102 5.99 23.21 -17.01
N THR A 103 6.31 21.92 -16.87
CA THR A 103 7.60 21.40 -17.38
C THR A 103 7.72 21.38 -18.91
N THR A 104 6.63 21.55 -19.64
CA THR A 104 6.65 21.68 -21.10
C THR A 104 7.13 23.07 -21.55
N PHE A 105 7.22 24.06 -20.65
CA PHE A 105 7.73 25.38 -20.99
C PHE A 105 9.27 25.39 -21.20
N PRO A 106 9.76 26.03 -22.27
CA PRO A 106 11.18 25.99 -22.66
C PRO A 106 12.14 26.64 -21.65
N TYR A 107 11.64 27.55 -20.80
CA TYR A 107 12.45 28.17 -19.75
C TYR A 107 12.67 27.26 -18.54
N ILE A 108 11.77 26.31 -18.30
CA ILE A 108 11.78 25.40 -17.14
C ILE A 108 12.35 24.03 -17.51
N SER A 109 12.27 23.65 -18.79
CA SER A 109 12.76 22.37 -19.31
C SER A 109 14.27 22.15 -19.14
N ASN A 110 15.04 23.18 -18.81
CA ASN A 110 16.48 23.06 -18.57
C ASN A 110 16.81 22.56 -17.15
N TYR A 111 15.84 22.55 -16.22
CA TYR A 111 16.05 22.10 -14.85
C TYR A 111 15.72 20.62 -14.67
N LYS A 112 16.77 19.77 -14.70
CA LYS A 112 16.66 18.30 -14.57
C LYS A 112 15.85 17.83 -13.35
N MET A 113 15.99 18.50 -12.20
CA MET A 113 15.23 18.15 -10.99
C MET A 113 13.72 18.32 -11.18
N VAL A 114 13.28 19.40 -11.84
CA VAL A 114 11.84 19.67 -12.02
C VAL A 114 11.22 18.62 -12.94
N ILE A 115 11.93 18.19 -13.99
CA ILE A 115 11.46 17.14 -14.91
C ILE A 115 11.37 15.78 -14.23
N ILE A 116 12.36 15.42 -13.40
CA ILE A 116 12.38 14.11 -12.74
C ILE A 116 11.23 13.96 -11.73
N TYR A 117 10.88 15.04 -11.03
CA TYR A 117 9.86 14.99 -9.96
C TYR A 117 8.48 15.55 -10.36
N SER A 118 8.30 16.08 -11.57
CA SER A 118 7.02 16.65 -12.01
C SER A 118 5.87 15.64 -12.00
N GLY A 119 6.15 14.39 -12.38
CA GLY A 119 5.18 13.29 -12.34
C GLY A 119 4.93 12.70 -10.94
N TYR A 120 5.64 13.19 -9.91
CA TYR A 120 5.49 12.67 -8.55
C TYR A 120 4.07 12.86 -8.02
N GLY A 121 3.48 14.05 -8.22
CA GLY A 121 2.14 14.36 -7.72
C GLY A 121 1.09 13.37 -8.22
N VAL A 122 1.13 13.04 -9.52
CA VAL A 122 0.21 12.07 -10.15
C VAL A 122 0.45 10.64 -9.63
N THR A 123 1.73 10.27 -9.47
CA THR A 123 2.06 8.92 -8.99
C THR A 123 1.63 8.74 -7.54
N ALA A 124 1.96 9.70 -6.66
CA ALA A 124 1.60 9.67 -5.26
C ALA A 124 0.08 9.74 -5.07
N SER A 125 -0.64 10.52 -5.88
CA SER A 125 -2.10 10.60 -5.78
C SER A 125 -2.79 9.28 -6.04
N ILE A 126 -2.30 8.49 -7.01
CA ILE A 126 -2.86 7.15 -7.32
C ILE A 126 -2.71 6.22 -6.11
N TRP A 127 -1.54 6.23 -5.46
CA TRP A 127 -1.30 5.39 -4.28
C TRP A 127 -2.10 5.83 -3.06
N LEU A 128 -2.22 7.14 -2.82
CA LEU A 128 -3.08 7.65 -1.74
C LEU A 128 -4.57 7.37 -2.00
N PHE A 129 -4.99 7.43 -3.27
CA PHE A 129 -6.34 7.03 -3.64
C PHE A 129 -6.59 5.56 -3.35
N LEU A 130 -5.61 4.69 -3.68
CA LEU A 130 -5.66 3.27 -3.36
C LEU A 130 -5.76 3.03 -1.85
N ILE A 131 -5.00 3.73 -1.02
CA ILE A 131 -5.08 3.68 0.45
C ILE A 131 -6.52 3.99 0.90
N TRP A 132 -7.04 5.15 0.51
CA TRP A 132 -8.40 5.55 0.85
C TRP A 132 -9.46 4.53 0.40
N LEU A 133 -9.37 4.05 -0.84
CA LEU A 133 -10.30 3.08 -1.41
C LEU A 133 -10.25 1.76 -0.66
N THR A 134 -9.04 1.30 -0.32
CA THR A 134 -8.78 0.05 0.39
C THR A 134 -9.47 0.05 1.76
N TYR A 135 -9.32 1.14 2.52
CA TYR A 135 -10.03 1.32 3.77
C TYR A 135 -11.56 1.38 3.60
N LYS A 136 -12.07 2.08 2.57
CA LYS A 136 -13.53 2.14 2.31
C LYS A 136 -14.12 0.77 1.97
N VAL A 137 -13.41 -0.04 1.18
CA VAL A 137 -13.83 -1.42 0.86
C VAL A 137 -13.84 -2.28 2.13
N PHE A 138 -12.82 -2.16 2.98
CA PHE A 138 -12.80 -2.83 4.28
C PHE A 138 -14.00 -2.43 5.14
N ASN A 139 -14.26 -1.13 5.30
CA ASN A 139 -15.35 -0.63 6.13
C ASN A 139 -16.75 -1.02 5.62
N TYR A 140 -16.88 -1.42 4.35
CA TYR A 140 -18.14 -1.95 3.80
C TYR A 140 -18.27 -3.48 3.98
N SER A 141 -17.17 -4.21 3.82
CA SER A 141 -17.18 -5.68 3.73
C SER A 141 -16.78 -6.40 5.01
N TYR A 142 -16.11 -5.73 5.95
CA TYR A 142 -15.58 -6.23 7.22
C TYR A 142 -15.00 -7.65 7.12
N THR A 143 -15.80 -8.66 7.46
CA THR A 143 -15.41 -10.08 7.47
C THR A 143 -15.06 -10.63 6.09
N LEU A 144 -15.72 -10.17 5.02
CA LEU A 144 -15.53 -10.68 3.65
C LEU A 144 -14.34 -10.06 2.93
N TYR A 145 -13.70 -9.06 3.53
CA TYR A 145 -12.63 -8.30 2.91
C TYR A 145 -11.46 -9.14 2.35
N PRO A 146 -10.94 -10.19 3.04
CA PRO A 146 -9.85 -11.00 2.49
C PRO A 146 -10.27 -11.75 1.21
N LEU A 147 -11.53 -12.18 1.12
CA LEU A 147 -12.06 -12.84 -0.08
C LEU A 147 -12.14 -11.87 -1.26
N ILE A 148 -12.50 -10.61 -1.00
CA ILE A 148 -12.52 -9.57 -2.03
C ILE A 148 -11.11 -9.32 -2.57
N ILE A 149 -10.09 -9.26 -1.70
CA ILE A 149 -8.70 -9.09 -2.13
C ILE A 149 -8.23 -10.27 -2.98
N ILE A 150 -8.53 -11.51 -2.57
CA ILE A 150 -8.21 -12.71 -3.36
C ILE A 150 -8.92 -12.68 -4.71
N PHE A 151 -10.19 -12.29 -4.74
CA PHE A 151 -10.96 -12.17 -5.97
C PHE A 151 -10.37 -11.11 -6.93
N LEU A 152 -9.99 -9.94 -6.42
CA LEU A 152 -9.32 -8.90 -7.20
C LEU A 152 -7.98 -9.39 -7.79
N PHE A 153 -7.20 -10.12 -6.99
CA PHE A 153 -5.94 -10.70 -7.46
C PHE A 153 -6.17 -11.76 -8.55
N TYR A 154 -7.20 -12.59 -8.40
CA TYR A 154 -7.59 -13.57 -9.41
C TYR A 154 -8.00 -12.91 -10.72
N LEU A 155 -8.81 -11.84 -10.67
CA LEU A 155 -9.19 -11.07 -11.87
C LEU A 155 -7.96 -10.47 -12.57
N PHE A 156 -6.99 -9.99 -11.82
CA PHE A 156 -5.74 -9.46 -12.37
C PHE A 156 -4.94 -10.55 -13.10
N LEU A 157 -4.78 -11.72 -12.49
CA LEU A 157 -4.12 -12.87 -13.14
C LEU A 157 -4.87 -13.35 -14.38
N ALA A 158 -6.20 -13.43 -14.32
CA ALA A 158 -7.03 -13.84 -15.44
C ALA A 158 -6.90 -12.87 -16.62
N ARG A 159 -6.86 -11.55 -16.35
CA ARG A 159 -6.57 -10.52 -17.36
C ARG A 159 -5.22 -10.76 -18.03
N ASP A 160 -4.16 -11.00 -17.26
CA ASP A 160 -2.82 -11.20 -17.80
C ASP A 160 -2.72 -12.46 -18.67
N GLN A 161 -3.40 -13.54 -18.27
CA GLN A 161 -3.51 -14.75 -19.08
C GLN A 161 -4.28 -14.50 -20.38
N MET A 162 -5.41 -13.78 -20.32
CA MET A 162 -6.19 -13.41 -21.50
C MET A 162 -5.37 -12.55 -22.46
N LEU A 163 -4.61 -11.57 -21.97
CA LEU A 163 -3.73 -10.74 -22.79
C LEU A 163 -2.63 -11.57 -23.47
N LYS A 164 -2.07 -12.57 -22.78
CA LYS A 164 -1.11 -13.52 -23.38
C LYS A 164 -1.75 -14.36 -24.48
N ILE A 165 -2.97 -14.85 -24.27
CA ILE A 165 -3.72 -15.62 -25.28
C ILE A 165 -4.04 -14.76 -26.50
N ILE A 166 -4.49 -13.51 -26.30
CA ILE A 166 -4.80 -12.56 -27.37
C ILE A 166 -3.53 -12.25 -28.18
N LYS A 167 -2.41 -11.91 -27.52
CA LYS A 167 -1.13 -11.66 -28.20
C LYS A 167 -0.63 -12.89 -29.00
N LYS A 168 -0.85 -14.09 -28.47
CA LYS A 168 -0.51 -15.35 -29.15
C LYS A 168 -1.43 -15.64 -30.35
N LYS A 169 -2.71 -15.27 -30.27
CA LYS A 169 -3.70 -15.49 -31.37
C LYS A 169 -3.63 -14.43 -32.47
N PHE A 170 -3.30 -13.18 -32.15
CA PHE A 170 -3.42 -12.06 -33.08
C PHE A 170 -2.10 -11.48 -33.59
N GLY A 171 -0.96 -12.03 -33.16
CA GLY A 171 0.35 -11.53 -33.57
C GLY A 171 0.67 -10.16 -32.96
N SER A 172 1.96 -9.84 -32.83
CA SER A 172 2.47 -8.66 -32.13
C SER A 172 2.27 -7.33 -32.88
N SER A 173 1.05 -7.04 -33.31
CA SER A 173 0.68 -5.74 -33.88
C SER A 173 -0.51 -5.14 -33.11
N LEU A 174 -0.27 -4.84 -31.84
CA LEU A 174 -1.00 -3.87 -31.02
C LEU A 174 -0.03 -3.32 -29.97
#